data_AF-A0AAX3A3E3-F1
#
_entry.id   AF-A0AAX3A3E3-F1
#
_cell.length_a   1.000
_cell.length_b   1.000
_cell.length_c   1.000
_cell.angle_alpha   90.00
_cell.angle_beta   90.00
_cell.angle_gamma   90.00
#
_symmetry.space_group_name_H-M   'P 1'
#
loop_
_entity.id
_entity.type
_entity.pdbx_description
1 polymer ?
#
loop_
_entity_poly.entity_id
_entity_poly.type
_entity_poly.pdbx_seq_one_letter_code
_entity_poly.pdbx_strand_id
1 'polypeptide(L)'
;MGGPASMPTAPQGAPPRSPVDRRQPQRSEQRRTAILEALNEHLQQTGFDALNIAEVARQAGVGRSAFYFYFENKAAAVAALVEPMYDALFAANNILADVARPPRERVHDTIEAVLKTAEDHRYLLQAMLEARGSSGAVRDLWDQARESFVPTVSTVITTERTAGRAPGGVDPAVLAGLLLEFNDRLIERFILGGPLSRRQLLEGAEAMWMGSIYGAVQ
;
A
#
# COMPACT_ATOMS: atom_id res chain seq x y z
N MET A 1 60.70 38.47 -15.32
CA MET A 1 60.74 37.15 -14.64
C MET A 1 59.30 36.68 -14.46
N GLY A 2 58.70 36.09 -15.49
CA GLY A 2 57.35 35.52 -15.45
C GLY A 2 57.44 34.07 -15.89
N GLY A 3 57.30 33.14 -14.93
CA GLY A 3 57.22 31.71 -15.21
C GLY A 3 55.75 31.29 -15.45
N PRO A 4 55.50 30.31 -16.32
CA PRO A 4 54.13 29.89 -16.64
C PRO A 4 53.52 29.07 -15.50
N ALA A 5 52.27 29.40 -15.15
CA ALA A 5 51.47 28.67 -14.17
C ALA A 5 51.07 27.29 -14.72
N SER A 6 51.38 26.24 -13.96
CA SER A 6 50.95 24.86 -14.22
C SER A 6 49.45 24.70 -13.97
N MET A 7 48.75 24.06 -14.91
CA MET A 7 47.33 23.71 -14.80
C MET A 7 47.11 22.54 -13.81
N PRO A 8 46.00 22.52 -13.05
CA PRO A 8 45.61 21.33 -12.29
C PRO A 8 44.96 20.30 -13.21
N THR A 9 45.38 19.05 -13.07
CA THR A 9 44.82 17.85 -13.70
C THR A 9 43.38 17.58 -13.22
N ALA A 10 42.48 17.39 -14.17
CA ALA A 10 41.08 17.01 -13.91
C ALA A 10 40.99 15.60 -13.27
N PRO A 11 39.96 15.33 -12.42
CA PRO A 11 39.75 14.02 -11.83
C PRO A 11 39.25 13.03 -12.89
N GLN A 12 39.92 11.87 -12.99
CA GLN A 12 39.48 10.76 -13.83
C GLN A 12 38.15 10.22 -13.30
N GLY A 13 37.06 10.45 -14.05
CA GLY A 13 35.76 9.86 -13.78
C GLY A 13 35.82 8.33 -13.90
N ALA A 14 35.21 7.64 -12.94
CA ALA A 14 35.06 6.19 -12.94
C ALA A 14 34.47 5.70 -14.28
N PRO A 15 34.90 4.53 -14.80
CA PRO A 15 34.47 4.07 -16.11
C PRO A 15 32.94 3.86 -16.15
N PRO A 16 32.27 4.23 -17.25
CA PRO A 16 30.84 4.01 -17.41
C PRO A 16 30.53 2.50 -17.39
N ARG A 17 29.57 2.09 -16.55
CA ARG A 17 29.10 0.68 -16.48
C ARG A 17 28.74 0.15 -17.88
N SER A 18 29.30 -1.00 -18.23
CA SER A 18 29.18 -1.60 -19.56
C SER A 18 27.72 -1.84 -20.00
N PRO A 19 27.38 -1.68 -21.29
CA PRO A 19 26.02 -1.92 -21.82
C PRO A 19 25.46 -3.32 -21.54
N VAL A 20 26.33 -4.32 -21.34
CA VAL A 20 25.97 -5.70 -20.97
C VAL A 20 25.39 -5.78 -19.55
N ASP A 21 25.95 -5.00 -18.64
CA ASP A 21 25.53 -4.92 -17.23
C ASP A 21 24.21 -4.17 -17.06
N ARG A 22 23.83 -3.29 -18.00
CA ARG A 22 22.49 -2.68 -18.05
C ARG A 22 21.41 -3.60 -18.64
N ARG A 23 21.79 -4.52 -19.53
CA ARG A 23 20.88 -5.47 -20.18
C ARG A 23 20.42 -6.60 -19.25
N GLN A 24 21.23 -6.98 -18.25
CA GLN A 24 20.85 -8.02 -17.28
C GLN A 24 19.74 -7.59 -16.30
N PRO A 25 19.82 -6.43 -15.62
CA PRO A 25 18.75 -5.91 -14.77
C PRO A 25 17.45 -5.70 -15.53
N GLN A 26 17.52 -5.19 -16.76
CA GLN A 26 16.33 -4.95 -17.58
C GLN A 26 15.60 -6.25 -17.94
N ARG A 27 16.35 -7.32 -18.25
CA ARG A 27 15.78 -8.66 -18.50
C ARG A 27 15.24 -9.30 -17.22
N SER A 28 15.87 -9.03 -16.08
CA SER A 28 15.39 -9.50 -14.77
C SER A 28 14.04 -8.86 -14.43
N GLU A 29 13.92 -7.55 -14.60
CA GLU A 29 12.68 -6.83 -14.33
C GLU A 29 11.56 -7.28 -15.28
N GLN A 30 11.85 -7.38 -16.59
CA GLN A 30 10.88 -7.90 -17.56
C GLN A 30 10.31 -9.28 -17.18
N ARG A 31 11.15 -10.16 -16.62
CA ARG A 31 10.70 -11.47 -16.13
C ARG A 31 9.85 -11.37 -14.88
N ARG A 32 10.22 -10.51 -13.92
CA ARG A 32 9.41 -10.25 -12.73
C ARG A 32 8.03 -9.72 -13.14
N THR A 33 7.98 -8.76 -14.05
CA THR A 33 6.72 -8.22 -14.60
C THR A 33 5.88 -9.30 -15.27
N ALA A 34 6.47 -10.11 -16.17
CA ALA A 34 5.74 -11.18 -16.85
C ALA A 34 5.17 -12.23 -15.86
N ILE A 35 5.90 -12.53 -14.78
CA ILE A 35 5.40 -13.42 -13.73
C ILE A 35 4.21 -12.79 -12.99
N LEU A 36 4.29 -11.50 -12.64
CA LEU A 36 3.19 -10.81 -11.95
C LEU A 36 1.94 -10.64 -12.83
N GLU A 37 2.11 -10.42 -14.13
CA GLU A 37 1.01 -10.37 -15.11
C GLU A 37 0.31 -11.72 -15.21
N ALA A 38 1.06 -12.81 -15.42
CA ALA A 38 0.50 -14.17 -15.46
C ALA A 38 -0.13 -14.57 -14.12
N LEU A 39 0.50 -14.18 -13.00
CA LEU A 39 -0.05 -14.39 -11.66
C LEU A 39 -1.40 -13.69 -11.52
N ASN A 40 -1.51 -12.43 -11.94
CA ASN A 40 -2.74 -11.66 -11.86
C ASN A 40 -3.87 -12.29 -12.67
N GLU A 41 -3.59 -12.67 -13.92
CA GLU A 41 -4.57 -13.35 -14.78
C GLU A 41 -5.04 -14.66 -14.17
N HIS A 42 -4.11 -15.50 -13.69
CA HIS A 42 -4.46 -16.78 -13.10
C HIS A 42 -5.23 -16.63 -11.78
N LEU A 43 -4.85 -15.64 -10.96
CA LEU A 43 -5.49 -15.31 -9.69
C LEU A 43 -6.94 -14.83 -9.90
N GLN A 44 -7.18 -13.96 -10.89
CA GLN A 44 -8.54 -13.52 -11.24
C GLN A 44 -9.47 -14.68 -11.62
N GLN A 45 -8.93 -15.71 -12.27
CA GLN A 45 -9.72 -16.84 -12.76
C GLN A 45 -9.98 -17.91 -11.69
N THR A 46 -9.03 -18.12 -10.77
CA THR A 46 -9.02 -19.29 -9.89
C THR A 46 -9.08 -18.97 -8.40
N GLY A 47 -8.77 -17.74 -8.00
CA GLY A 47 -8.59 -17.38 -6.59
C GLY A 47 -7.25 -17.86 -6.02
N PHE A 48 -6.97 -17.50 -4.76
CA PHE A 48 -5.67 -17.76 -4.14
C PHE A 48 -5.44 -19.24 -3.80
N ASP A 49 -6.46 -19.95 -3.34
CA ASP A 49 -6.36 -21.37 -2.99
C ASP A 49 -5.96 -22.25 -4.17
N ALA A 50 -6.61 -22.06 -5.33
CA ALA A 50 -6.38 -22.86 -6.53
C ALA A 50 -5.20 -22.36 -7.41
N LEU A 51 -4.49 -21.33 -6.98
CA LEU A 51 -3.37 -20.74 -7.72
C LEU A 51 -2.23 -21.75 -7.96
N ASN A 52 -1.92 -22.02 -9.23
CA ASN A 52 -0.90 -22.99 -9.63
C ASN A 52 0.38 -22.33 -10.19
N ILE A 53 1.48 -22.45 -9.45
CA ILE A 53 2.78 -21.85 -9.80
C ILE A 53 3.40 -22.42 -11.07
N ALA A 54 3.15 -23.70 -11.39
CA ALA A 54 3.65 -24.28 -12.64
C ALA A 54 2.94 -23.65 -13.85
N GLU A 55 1.64 -23.38 -13.72
CA GLU A 55 0.84 -22.77 -14.78
C GLU A 55 1.18 -21.29 -14.94
N VAL A 56 1.32 -20.55 -13.83
CA VAL A 56 1.79 -19.14 -13.86
C VAL A 56 3.15 -19.03 -14.54
N ALA A 57 4.12 -19.87 -14.17
CA ALA A 57 5.44 -19.85 -14.80
C ALA A 57 5.37 -20.17 -16.31
N ARG A 58 4.54 -21.15 -16.70
CA ARG A 58 4.30 -21.51 -18.10
C ARG A 58 3.72 -20.34 -18.90
N GLN A 59 2.70 -19.66 -18.35
CA GLN A 59 2.07 -18.49 -18.96
C GLN A 59 3.05 -17.32 -19.10
N ALA A 60 3.87 -17.07 -18.08
CA ALA A 60 4.92 -16.05 -18.10
C ALA A 60 6.12 -16.38 -19.01
N GLY A 61 6.14 -17.57 -19.64
CA GLY A 61 7.24 -17.99 -20.51
C GLY A 61 8.55 -18.27 -19.77
N VAL A 62 8.49 -18.60 -18.48
CA VAL A 62 9.66 -18.87 -17.64
C VAL A 62 9.62 -20.29 -17.04
N GLY A 63 10.78 -20.79 -16.61
CA GLY A 63 10.83 -22.03 -15.85
C GLY A 63 10.30 -21.83 -14.42
N ARG A 64 9.76 -22.90 -13.81
CA ARG A 64 9.29 -22.87 -12.42
C ARG A 64 10.36 -22.40 -11.43
N SER A 65 11.63 -22.73 -11.64
CA SER A 65 12.75 -22.25 -10.82
C SER A 65 12.92 -20.72 -10.89
N ALA A 66 12.60 -20.09 -12.02
CA ALA A 66 12.66 -18.65 -12.16
C ALA A 66 11.58 -17.94 -11.33
N PHE A 67 10.41 -18.55 -11.13
CA PHE A 67 9.40 -18.03 -10.20
C PHE A 67 9.99 -17.95 -8.78
N TYR A 68 10.54 -19.06 -8.29
CA TYR A 68 11.10 -19.12 -6.93
C TYR A 68 12.37 -18.29 -6.73
N PHE A 69 13.02 -17.87 -7.81
CA PHE A 69 14.09 -16.89 -7.74
C PHE A 69 13.57 -15.49 -7.32
N TYR A 70 12.35 -15.11 -7.71
CA TYR A 70 11.74 -13.81 -7.37
C TYR A 70 10.83 -13.88 -6.14
N PHE A 71 10.13 -14.99 -5.94
CA PHE A 71 9.12 -15.12 -4.90
C PHE A 71 9.30 -16.43 -4.14
N GLU A 72 9.54 -16.34 -2.84
CA GLU A 72 9.74 -17.50 -1.97
C GLU A 72 8.56 -18.48 -2.04
N ASN A 73 7.34 -17.96 -2.14
CA ASN A 73 6.12 -18.74 -2.20
C ASN A 73 4.99 -17.95 -2.89
N LYS A 74 3.83 -18.61 -3.08
CA LYS A 74 2.67 -18.01 -3.73
C LYS A 74 2.10 -16.79 -2.97
N ALA A 75 2.19 -16.81 -1.63
CA ALA A 75 1.72 -15.72 -0.79
C ALA A 75 2.58 -14.46 -0.97
N ALA A 76 3.91 -14.62 -1.02
CA ALA A 76 4.84 -13.53 -1.31
C ALA A 76 4.62 -12.93 -2.71
N ALA A 77 4.31 -13.76 -3.71
CA ALA A 77 4.01 -13.28 -5.05
C ALA A 77 2.72 -12.46 -5.11
N VAL A 78 1.68 -12.89 -4.39
CA VAL A 78 0.41 -12.14 -4.26
C VAL A 78 0.62 -10.83 -3.49
N ALA A 79 1.45 -10.85 -2.45
CA ALA A 79 1.79 -9.64 -1.72
C ALA A 79 2.51 -8.60 -2.59
N ALA A 80 3.39 -9.05 -3.50
CA ALA A 80 4.02 -8.17 -4.48
C ALA A 80 3.03 -7.64 -5.53
N LEU A 81 2.01 -8.42 -5.88
CA LEU A 81 0.98 -8.01 -6.85
C LEU A 81 0.09 -6.87 -6.34
N VAL A 82 -0.10 -6.76 -5.03
CA VAL A 82 -0.90 -5.68 -4.41
C VAL A 82 -0.12 -4.39 -4.17
N GLU A 83 1.18 -4.33 -4.48
CA GLU A 83 2.00 -3.11 -4.34
C GLU A 83 1.36 -1.88 -5.01
N PRO A 84 0.87 -1.93 -6.27
CA PRO A 84 0.25 -0.77 -6.92
C PRO A 84 -1.06 -0.31 -6.27
N MET A 85 -1.75 -1.20 -5.54
CA MET A 85 -2.97 -0.84 -4.81
C MET A 85 -2.65 0.06 -3.62
N TYR A 86 -1.47 -0.11 -3.00
CA TYR A 86 -1.05 0.77 -1.91
C TYR A 86 -0.90 2.21 -2.38
N ASP A 87 -0.47 2.48 -3.62
CA ASP A 87 -0.39 3.84 -4.16
C ASP A 87 -1.75 4.55 -4.15
N ALA A 88 -2.82 3.84 -4.49
CA ALA A 88 -4.18 4.39 -4.45
C ALA A 88 -4.64 4.68 -3.00
N LEU A 89 -4.27 3.80 -2.05
CA LEU A 89 -4.55 4.03 -0.63
C LEU A 89 -3.72 5.19 -0.06
N PHE A 90 -2.46 5.35 -0.49
CA PHE A 90 -1.64 6.50 -0.15
C PHE A 90 -2.21 7.80 -0.72
N ALA A 91 -2.83 7.78 -1.90
CA ALA A 91 -3.51 8.95 -2.43
C ALA A 91 -4.70 9.39 -1.55
N ALA A 92 -5.40 8.45 -0.91
CA ALA A 92 -6.49 8.75 0.03
C ALA A 92 -6.01 9.49 1.30
N ASN A 93 -4.75 9.32 1.70
CA ASN A 93 -4.15 10.11 2.79
C ASN A 93 -4.01 11.58 2.44
N ASN A 94 -3.71 11.90 1.17
CA ASN A 94 -3.55 13.28 0.73
C ASN A 94 -4.88 14.05 0.85
N ILE A 95 -6.00 13.37 0.62
CA ILE A 95 -7.35 13.91 0.84
C ILE A 95 -7.55 14.26 2.32
N LEU A 96 -7.20 13.34 3.21
CA LEU A 96 -7.33 13.54 4.66
C LEU A 96 -6.42 14.69 5.15
N ALA A 97 -5.24 14.83 4.58
CA ALA A 97 -4.23 15.80 4.97
C ALA A 97 -4.51 17.23 4.46
N ASP A 98 -5.48 17.44 3.58
CA ASP A 98 -5.79 18.76 3.01
C ASP A 98 -6.55 19.67 4.00
N VAL A 99 -5.87 20.14 5.04
CA VAL A 99 -6.48 20.92 6.14
C VAL A 99 -7.11 22.26 5.71
N ALA A 100 -6.99 22.67 4.44
CA ALA A 100 -7.76 23.79 3.89
C ALA A 100 -9.25 23.43 3.68
N ARG A 101 -9.57 22.15 3.56
CA ARG A 101 -10.93 21.63 3.36
C ARG A 101 -11.64 21.34 4.69
N PRO A 102 -12.99 21.44 4.73
CA PRO A 102 -13.77 21.09 5.91
C PRO A 102 -13.49 19.66 6.40
N PRO A 103 -13.28 19.46 7.71
CA PRO A 103 -13.01 18.14 8.29
C PRO A 103 -13.89 17.00 7.83
N ARG A 104 -15.21 17.22 7.84
CA ARG A 104 -16.20 16.20 7.49
C ARG A 104 -16.06 15.75 6.03
N GLU A 105 -15.88 16.70 5.12
CA GLU A 105 -15.70 16.39 3.69
C GLU A 105 -14.44 15.57 3.44
N ARG A 106 -13.34 15.91 4.12
CA ARG A 106 -12.10 15.12 4.01
C ARG A 106 -12.26 13.69 4.48
N VAL A 107 -12.86 13.51 5.65
CA VAL A 107 -13.11 12.18 6.22
C VAL A 107 -14.00 11.38 5.28
N HIS A 108 -15.09 11.98 4.79
CA HIS A 108 -16.01 11.37 3.85
C HIS A 108 -15.29 10.92 2.57
N ASP A 109 -14.57 11.83 1.91
CA ASP A 109 -13.89 11.55 0.64
C ASP A 109 -12.76 10.52 0.80
N THR A 110 -12.04 10.54 1.93
CA THR A 110 -11.02 9.52 2.22
C THR A 110 -11.65 8.13 2.38
N ILE A 111 -12.75 8.01 3.13
CA ILE A 111 -13.44 6.73 3.31
C ILE A 111 -14.05 6.25 1.98
N GLU A 112 -14.64 7.16 1.20
CA GLU A 112 -15.17 6.89 -0.13
C GLU A 112 -14.07 6.37 -1.06
N ALA A 113 -12.91 7.03 -1.09
CA ALA A 113 -11.77 6.60 -1.89
C ALA A 113 -11.27 5.20 -1.48
N VAL A 114 -11.15 4.93 -0.18
CA VAL A 114 -10.75 3.62 0.35
C VAL A 114 -11.74 2.53 -0.04
N LEU A 115 -13.05 2.77 0.13
CA LEU A 115 -14.09 1.81 -0.26
C LEU A 115 -14.10 1.58 -1.77
N LYS A 116 -13.94 2.64 -2.57
CA LYS A 116 -13.84 2.53 -4.03
C LYS A 116 -12.62 1.70 -4.45
N THR A 117 -11.44 1.97 -3.89
CA THR A 117 -10.23 1.17 -4.15
C THR A 117 -10.45 -0.30 -3.79
N ALA A 118 -11.15 -0.55 -2.69
CA ALA A 118 -11.49 -1.90 -2.27
C ALA A 118 -12.46 -2.60 -3.24
N GLU A 119 -13.44 -1.88 -3.81
CA GLU A 119 -14.33 -2.40 -4.85
C GLU A 119 -13.58 -2.72 -6.14
N ASP A 120 -12.77 -1.77 -6.62
CA ASP A 120 -12.01 -1.88 -7.87
C ASP A 120 -11.02 -3.05 -7.83
N HIS A 121 -10.49 -3.38 -6.65
CA HIS A 121 -9.48 -4.43 -6.45
C HIS A 121 -9.98 -5.59 -5.58
N ARG A 122 -11.30 -5.86 -5.57
CA ARG A 122 -11.92 -6.84 -4.65
C ARG A 122 -11.23 -8.20 -4.67
N TYR A 123 -10.96 -8.76 -5.84
CA TYR A 123 -10.34 -10.10 -5.95
C TYR A 123 -8.90 -10.11 -5.39
N LEU A 124 -8.13 -9.03 -5.58
CA LEU A 124 -6.78 -8.90 -5.04
C LEU A 124 -6.80 -8.81 -3.52
N LEU A 125 -7.74 -8.04 -2.96
CA LEU A 125 -7.89 -7.94 -1.51
C LEU A 125 -8.32 -9.28 -0.89
N GLN A 126 -9.23 -10.03 -1.53
CA GLN A 126 -9.58 -11.38 -1.09
C GLN A 126 -8.34 -12.29 -1.07
N ALA A 127 -7.57 -12.31 -2.15
CA ALA A 127 -6.35 -13.09 -2.24
C ALA A 127 -5.30 -12.68 -1.19
N MET A 128 -5.17 -11.38 -0.92
CA MET A 128 -4.25 -10.86 0.10
C MET A 128 -4.68 -11.25 1.52
N LEU A 129 -5.98 -11.24 1.81
CA LEU A 129 -6.54 -11.69 3.09
C LEU A 129 -6.27 -13.18 3.34
N GLU A 130 -6.37 -14.02 2.30
CA GLU A 130 -6.01 -15.44 2.38
C GLU A 130 -4.48 -15.60 2.52
N ALA A 131 -3.69 -14.84 1.74
CA ALA A 131 -2.24 -14.87 1.79
C ALA A 131 -1.68 -14.52 3.18
N ARG A 132 -2.18 -13.45 3.84
CA ARG A 132 -1.78 -13.07 5.21
C ARG A 132 -2.21 -14.09 6.27
N GLY A 133 -3.27 -14.87 6.00
CA GLY A 133 -3.70 -15.99 6.84
C GLY A 133 -2.71 -17.15 6.80
N SER A 134 -2.11 -17.39 5.62
CA SER A 134 -1.22 -18.53 5.35
C SER A 134 0.28 -18.25 5.54
N SER A 135 0.71 -16.99 5.59
CA SER A 135 2.13 -16.61 5.67
C SER A 135 2.36 -15.49 6.69
N GLY A 136 3.23 -15.75 7.69
CA GLY A 136 3.63 -14.76 8.69
C GLY A 136 4.32 -13.54 8.07
N ALA A 137 5.25 -13.75 7.14
CA ALA A 137 5.94 -12.65 6.46
C ALA A 137 5.00 -11.73 5.67
N VAL A 138 3.94 -12.30 5.06
CA VAL A 138 2.92 -11.52 4.35
C VAL A 138 2.02 -10.75 5.33
N ARG A 139 1.72 -11.34 6.49
CA ARG A 139 1.03 -10.65 7.58
C ARG A 139 1.85 -9.46 8.09
N ASP A 140 3.13 -9.67 8.36
CA ASP A 140 4.03 -8.61 8.83
C ASP A 140 4.15 -7.48 7.80
N LEU A 141 4.22 -7.81 6.50
CA LEU A 141 4.23 -6.82 5.42
C LEU A 141 2.93 -6.00 5.37
N TRP A 142 1.78 -6.65 5.53
CA TRP A 142 0.48 -5.96 5.61
C TRP A 142 0.40 -5.03 6.83
N ASP A 143 0.88 -5.52 7.98
CA ASP A 143 0.91 -4.77 9.23
C ASP A 143 1.81 -3.54 9.13
N GLN A 144 3.02 -3.70 8.59
CA GLN A 144 3.94 -2.59 8.32
C GLN A 144 3.36 -1.58 7.33
N ALA A 145 2.72 -2.05 6.26
CA ALA A 145 2.08 -1.16 5.30
C ALA A 145 0.99 -0.32 5.99
N ARG A 146 0.11 -0.94 6.78
CA ARG A 146 -0.93 -0.23 7.56
C ARG A 146 -0.33 0.73 8.58
N GLU A 147 0.70 0.32 9.32
CA GLU A 147 1.38 1.17 10.31
C GLU A 147 2.01 2.41 9.67
N SER A 148 2.43 2.32 8.40
CA SER A 148 2.98 3.47 7.67
C SER A 148 1.98 4.62 7.46
N PHE A 149 0.67 4.38 7.62
CA PHE A 149 -0.38 5.41 7.56
C PHE A 149 -0.53 6.19 8.87
N VAL A 150 -0.08 5.64 10.01
CA VAL A 150 -0.25 6.22 11.35
C VAL A 150 0.33 7.64 11.46
N PRO A 151 1.56 7.94 10.96
CA PRO A 151 2.14 9.28 11.09
C PRO A 151 1.30 10.36 10.42
N THR A 152 0.72 10.08 9.25
CA THR A 152 -0.11 11.04 8.51
C THR A 152 -1.39 11.36 9.26
N VAL A 153 -2.12 10.34 9.72
CA VAL A 153 -3.36 10.51 10.49
C VAL A 153 -3.07 11.22 11.83
N SER A 154 -1.99 10.84 12.51
CA SER A 154 -1.53 11.48 13.75
C SER A 154 -1.21 12.97 13.55
N THR A 155 -0.57 13.31 12.43
CA THR A 155 -0.27 14.71 12.05
C THR A 155 -1.55 15.51 11.82
N VAL A 156 -2.55 14.92 11.15
CA VAL A 156 -3.86 15.58 10.95
C VAL A 156 -4.53 15.85 12.30
N ILE A 157 -4.62 14.85 13.17
CA ILE A 157 -5.21 15.01 14.52
C ILE A 157 -4.48 16.11 15.31
N THR A 158 -3.14 16.10 15.29
CA THR A 158 -2.32 17.13 15.96
C THR A 158 -2.58 18.53 15.41
N THR A 159 -2.71 18.65 14.08
CA THR A 159 -2.96 19.93 13.41
C THR A 159 -4.35 20.47 13.75
N GLU A 160 -5.38 19.63 13.74
CA GLU A 160 -6.74 20.01 14.12
C GLU A 160 -6.82 20.47 15.57
N ARG A 161 -6.11 19.79 16.48
CA ARG A 161 -6.01 20.17 17.89
C ARG A 161 -5.28 21.50 18.10
N THR A 162 -4.13 21.67 17.46
CA THR A 162 -3.32 22.89 17.55
C THR A 162 -4.07 24.11 17.00
N ALA A 163 -4.90 23.91 15.98
CA ALA A 163 -5.76 24.96 15.43
C ALA A 163 -7.03 25.23 16.25
N GLY A 164 -7.25 24.52 17.37
CA GLY A 164 -8.44 24.65 18.21
C GLY A 164 -9.73 24.12 17.58
N ARG A 165 -9.64 23.34 16.50
CA ARG A 165 -10.79 22.75 15.80
C ARG A 165 -11.21 21.40 16.39
N ALA A 166 -10.27 20.67 16.99
CA ALA A 166 -10.50 19.43 17.72
C ALA A 166 -10.08 19.57 19.19
N PRO A 167 -10.78 18.93 20.14
CA PRO A 167 -10.39 18.95 21.54
C PRO A 167 -9.10 18.14 21.79
N GLY A 168 -8.45 18.43 22.91
CA GLY A 168 -7.42 17.54 23.46
C GLY A 168 -7.99 16.15 23.81
N GLY A 169 -7.11 15.20 24.14
CA GLY A 169 -7.52 13.85 24.49
C GLY A 169 -6.32 12.91 24.54
N VAL A 170 -6.55 11.63 24.26
CA VAL A 170 -5.48 10.63 24.13
C VAL A 170 -4.44 11.02 23.08
N ASP A 171 -3.27 10.41 23.16
CA ASP A 171 -2.18 10.61 22.21
C ASP A 171 -2.65 10.47 20.74
N PRO A 172 -2.31 11.43 19.85
CA PRO A 172 -2.71 11.38 18.43
C PRO A 172 -2.30 10.12 17.68
N ALA A 173 -1.12 9.56 17.96
CA ALA A 173 -0.64 8.33 17.33
C ALA A 173 -1.42 7.11 17.81
N VAL A 174 -1.79 7.07 19.09
CA VAL A 174 -2.66 6.02 19.64
C VAL A 174 -4.05 6.06 19.01
N LEU A 175 -4.65 7.25 18.93
CA LEU A 175 -5.96 7.41 18.28
C LEU A 175 -5.92 7.04 16.79
N ALA A 176 -4.87 7.48 16.07
CA ALA A 176 -4.65 7.13 14.68
C ALA A 176 -4.52 5.61 14.47
N GLY A 177 -3.74 4.93 15.32
CA GLY A 177 -3.60 3.47 15.26
C GLY A 177 -4.94 2.76 15.41
N LEU A 178 -5.73 3.12 16.42
CA LEU A 178 -7.05 2.49 16.64
C LEU A 178 -8.04 2.75 15.51
N LEU A 179 -8.03 3.95 14.92
CA LEU A 179 -8.85 4.27 13.74
C LEU A 179 -8.46 3.43 12.52
N LEU A 180 -7.16 3.17 12.34
CA LEU A 180 -6.67 2.34 11.24
C LEU A 180 -6.98 0.85 11.46
N GLU A 181 -6.94 0.35 12.71
CA GLU A 181 -7.40 -1.01 13.04
C GLU A 181 -8.90 -1.18 12.75
N PHE A 182 -9.71 -0.19 13.13
CA PHE A 182 -11.13 -0.17 12.78
C PHE A 182 -11.35 -0.20 11.25
N ASN A 183 -10.59 0.62 10.51
CA ASN A 183 -10.67 0.65 9.04
C ASN A 183 -10.22 -0.68 8.41
N ASP A 184 -9.15 -1.33 8.89
CA ASP A 184 -8.71 -2.65 8.39
C ASP A 184 -9.85 -3.67 8.50
N ARG A 185 -10.48 -3.74 9.69
CA ARG A 185 -11.61 -4.63 9.92
C ARG A 185 -12.81 -4.30 9.06
N LEU A 186 -13.09 -3.01 8.85
CA LEU A 186 -14.16 -2.53 8.00
C LEU A 186 -13.97 -2.97 6.55
N ILE A 187 -12.77 -2.77 6.00
CA ILE A 187 -12.41 -3.18 4.63
C ILE A 187 -12.51 -4.70 4.50
N GLU A 188 -11.99 -5.45 5.46
CA GLU A 188 -12.08 -6.92 5.45
C GLU A 188 -13.55 -7.38 5.36
N ARG A 189 -14.45 -6.83 6.19
CA ARG A 189 -15.88 -7.17 6.15
C ARG A 189 -16.57 -6.75 4.87
N PHE A 190 -16.17 -5.61 4.32
CA PHE A 190 -16.69 -5.13 3.05
C PHE A 190 -16.29 -6.04 1.87
N ILE A 191 -15.09 -6.60 1.92
CA ILE A 191 -14.54 -7.50 0.91
C ILE A 191 -15.09 -8.92 1.02
N LEU A 192 -15.11 -9.49 2.23
CA LEU A 192 -15.56 -10.87 2.48
C LEU A 192 -17.09 -11.02 2.60
N GLY A 193 -17.81 -9.91 2.69
CA GLY A 193 -19.25 -9.90 2.89
C GLY A 193 -19.62 -9.72 4.37
N GLY A 194 -20.35 -8.65 4.64
CA GLY A 194 -20.85 -8.30 5.97
C GLY A 194 -22.32 -7.87 5.91
N PRO A 195 -22.97 -7.72 7.09
CA PRO A 195 -24.39 -7.37 7.15
C PRO A 195 -24.68 -5.91 6.79
N LEU A 196 -23.65 -5.06 6.71
CA LEU A 196 -23.80 -3.64 6.42
C LEU A 196 -23.59 -3.37 4.93
N SER A 197 -24.46 -2.53 4.36
CA SER A 197 -24.28 -2.00 3.01
C SER A 197 -23.08 -1.05 2.93
N ARG A 198 -22.55 -0.84 1.73
CA ARG A 198 -21.50 0.15 1.44
C ARG A 198 -21.81 1.54 2.03
N ARG A 199 -23.06 2.00 1.86
CA ARG A 199 -23.53 3.28 2.41
C ARG A 199 -23.47 3.31 3.93
N GLN A 200 -23.93 2.25 4.60
CA GLN A 200 -23.87 2.16 6.06
C GLN A 200 -22.44 2.08 6.60
N LEU A 201 -21.54 1.40 5.88
CA LEU A 201 -20.12 1.36 6.24
C LEU A 201 -19.49 2.74 6.15
N LEU A 202 -19.77 3.47 5.07
CA LEU A 202 -19.31 4.84 4.90
C LEU A 202 -19.85 5.77 6.00
N GLU A 203 -21.17 5.81 6.19
CA GLU A 203 -21.81 6.67 7.21
C GLU A 203 -21.30 6.34 8.62
N GLY A 204 -21.16 5.05 8.93
CA GLY A 204 -20.66 4.58 10.22
C GLY A 204 -19.19 4.94 10.44
N ALA A 205 -18.34 4.76 9.43
CA ALA A 205 -16.94 5.16 9.51
C ALA A 205 -16.79 6.67 9.65
N GLU A 206 -17.54 7.47 8.88
CA GLU A 206 -17.54 8.92 8.99
C GLU A 206 -17.94 9.36 10.40
N ALA A 207 -19.01 8.78 10.96
CA ALA A 207 -19.46 9.07 12.32
C ALA A 207 -18.40 8.70 13.37
N MET A 208 -17.74 7.54 13.24
CA MET A 208 -16.68 7.11 14.15
C MET A 208 -15.47 8.04 14.10
N TRP A 209 -14.97 8.36 12.91
CA TRP A 209 -13.85 9.28 12.71
C TRP A 209 -14.15 10.68 13.22
N MET A 210 -15.32 11.23 12.88
CA MET A 210 -15.72 12.55 13.32
C MET A 210 -15.93 12.60 14.85
N GLY A 211 -16.59 11.59 15.40
CA GLY A 211 -16.86 11.49 16.83
C GLY A 211 -15.60 11.31 17.67
N SER A 212 -14.63 10.51 17.20
CA SER A 212 -13.41 10.25 17.96
C SER A 212 -12.39 11.39 17.89
N ILE A 213 -12.33 12.12 16.78
CA ILE A 213 -11.37 13.23 16.59
C ILE A 213 -11.93 14.53 17.16
N TYR A 214 -13.21 14.82 16.90
CA TYR A 214 -13.82 16.13 17.23
C TYR A 214 -14.78 16.07 18.42
N GLY A 215 -15.16 14.88 18.87
CA GLY A 215 -15.98 14.71 20.07
C GLY A 215 -15.19 14.99 21.33
N ALA A 216 -15.83 15.62 22.31
CA ALA A 216 -15.26 15.78 23.64
C ALA A 216 -15.36 14.44 24.39
N VAL A 217 -14.22 13.87 24.78
CA VAL A 217 -14.20 12.84 25.82
C VAL A 217 -14.36 13.58 27.15
N GLN A 218 -15.52 13.42 27.80
CA GLN A 218 -15.75 13.93 29.16
C GLN A 218 -14.95 13.13 30.18
#